data_AF-A0A8H6MM58-F1
#
_entry.id   AF-A0A8H6MM58-F1
#
_cell.length_a   1.000
_cell.length_b   1.000
_cell.length_c   1.000
_cell.angle_alpha   90.00
_cell.angle_beta   90.00
_cell.angle_gamma   90.00
#
_symmetry.space_group_name_H-M   'P 1'
#
loop_
_entity.id
_entity.type
_entity.pdbx_description
1 polymer ?
#
loop_
_entity_poly.entity_id
_entity_poly.type
_entity_poly.pdbx_seq_one_letter_code
_entity_poly.pdbx_strand_id
1 'polypeptide(L)'
;MTGFITKLLGLSAYTGLVAVTLPYLQNLDLTTSGLSASLGHVLSFRQSTATPPLNQTVSEEEEQPFICLAQNYTTQIVSLDPLVIYIRDFLNPLDITHLLAAGEASFQPSFVTKNGYSQGSSDRTSSSAGLPLDAPAVQCVLERAASFMGTMLAPGRDEIGPPQLVRYTRGQRFNQHYDWYDTFQPDNLLQRRRSWNRVASFFAILEDGCDEGETWFPRVEAVAPQEGSREKE
;
A
#
# COMPACT_ATOMS: atom_id res chain seq x y z
N MET A 1 -12.83 -14.71 48.93
CA MET A 1 -12.13 -13.71 48.10
C MET A 1 -10.79 -14.29 47.72
N THR A 2 -10.66 -14.85 46.52
CA THR A 2 -9.41 -15.42 46.00
C THR A 2 -9.24 -14.86 44.60
N GLY A 3 -8.38 -13.85 44.46
CA GLY A 3 -8.12 -13.18 43.20
C GLY A 3 -7.27 -14.06 42.28
N PHE A 4 -7.71 -14.24 41.05
CA PHE A 4 -6.90 -14.81 39.98
C PHE A 4 -5.87 -13.76 39.52
N ILE A 5 -4.60 -14.02 39.78
CA ILE A 5 -3.49 -13.25 39.20
C ILE A 5 -3.19 -13.86 37.83
N THR A 6 -3.61 -13.19 36.77
CA THR A 6 -3.14 -13.49 35.40
C THR A 6 -1.68 -13.05 35.31
N LYS A 7 -0.75 -14.00 35.30
CA LYS A 7 0.67 -13.74 35.12
C LYS A 7 0.92 -13.35 33.66
N LEU A 8 1.19 -12.08 33.40
CA LEU A 8 1.73 -11.62 32.13
C LEU A 8 3.20 -12.06 32.07
N LEU A 9 3.53 -13.02 31.21
CA LEU A 9 4.92 -13.39 30.93
C LEU A 9 5.36 -12.61 29.68
N GLY A 10 6.12 -11.53 29.89
CA GLY A 10 6.81 -10.81 28.83
C GLY A 10 8.29 -11.18 28.81
N LEU A 11 8.81 -11.61 27.65
CA LEU A 11 10.25 -11.74 27.41
C LEU A 11 10.81 -10.35 27.12
N SER A 12 11.35 -9.69 28.15
CA SER A 12 12.15 -8.48 27.97
C SER A 12 13.58 -8.88 27.59
N ALA A 13 13.93 -8.80 26.31
CA ALA A 13 15.34 -8.61 25.96
C ALA A 13 15.73 -7.22 26.49
N TYR A 14 16.71 -7.16 27.39
CA TYR A 14 17.16 -5.93 28.02
C TYR A 14 17.81 -4.99 26.99
N THR A 15 16.98 -4.20 26.31
CA THR A 15 17.27 -2.85 25.85
C THR A 15 16.06 -1.99 26.20
N GLY A 16 16.05 -1.45 27.43
CA GLY A 16 15.13 -0.41 27.89
C GLY A 16 13.64 -0.79 27.93
N LEU A 17 13.21 -1.47 28.99
CA LEU A 17 11.80 -1.78 29.24
C LEU A 17 11.10 -0.71 30.10
N VAL A 18 9.79 -0.59 29.90
CA VAL A 18 8.73 -0.13 30.84
C VAL A 18 8.26 1.31 30.70
N ALA A 19 7.10 1.49 30.05
CA ALA A 19 5.90 2.05 30.70
C ALA A 19 4.69 2.13 29.74
N VAL A 20 4.08 1.00 29.36
CA VAL A 20 2.62 0.96 29.10
C VAL A 20 2.09 -0.41 29.50
N THR A 21 1.95 -0.66 30.80
CA THR A 21 1.01 -1.68 31.29
C THR A 21 -0.36 -1.02 31.43
N LEU A 22 -1.32 -1.54 30.67
CA LEU A 22 -2.74 -1.18 30.57
C LEU A 22 -3.42 -0.81 31.90
N PRO A 23 -4.40 0.11 31.82
CA PRO A 23 -5.76 -0.31 32.17
C PRO A 23 -6.77 0.21 31.13
N TYR A 24 -7.19 -0.62 30.19
CA TYR A 24 -8.44 -0.41 29.47
C TYR A 24 -9.01 -1.73 28.95
N LEU A 25 -9.57 -2.54 29.85
CA LEU A 25 -10.47 -3.64 29.50
C LEU A 25 -11.56 -3.76 30.56
N GLN A 26 -12.69 -3.14 30.27
CA GLN A 26 -14.05 -3.35 30.78
C GLN A 26 -14.94 -2.80 29.66
N ASN A 27 -15.93 -3.45 29.04
CA ASN A 27 -16.65 -4.70 29.24
C ASN A 27 -17.19 -5.12 27.87
N LEU A 28 -17.39 -6.42 27.63
CA LEU A 28 -18.65 -6.97 27.10
C LEU A 28 -18.50 -8.51 27.02
N ASP A 29 -19.10 -9.16 28.01
CA ASP A 29 -19.26 -10.61 28.08
C ASP A 29 -20.23 -11.11 27.00
N LEU A 30 -19.80 -12.15 26.27
CA LEU A 30 -20.67 -13.06 25.54
C LEU A 30 -21.18 -14.14 26.51
N THR A 31 -22.50 -14.28 26.63
CA THR A 31 -23.11 -15.50 27.17
C THR A 31 -24.06 -16.11 26.14
N THR A 32 -23.72 -17.32 25.73
CA THR A 32 -24.50 -18.23 24.90
C THR A 32 -25.58 -18.95 25.72
N SER A 33 -26.83 -18.99 25.26
CA SER A 33 -27.69 -20.19 25.31
C SER A 33 -29.09 -19.94 24.73
N GLY A 34 -29.47 -20.76 23.74
CA GLY A 34 -30.82 -21.32 23.57
C GLY A 34 -31.81 -20.55 22.68
N LEU A 35 -32.19 -21.14 21.53
CA LEU A 35 -33.44 -21.90 21.38
C LEU A 35 -33.71 -22.23 19.90
N SER A 36 -34.11 -23.48 19.69
CA SER A 36 -34.62 -24.08 18.46
C SER A 36 -36.07 -23.67 18.19
N ALA A 37 -36.41 -23.38 16.92
CA ALA A 37 -37.74 -23.55 16.31
C ALA A 37 -37.59 -23.32 14.78
N SER A 38 -37.64 -24.36 13.94
CA SER A 38 -38.86 -24.96 13.33
C SER A 38 -39.25 -24.36 11.98
N LEU A 39 -38.97 -25.14 10.93
CA LEU A 39 -39.74 -25.43 9.72
C LEU A 39 -40.79 -24.43 9.17
N GLY A 40 -40.60 -24.12 7.88
CA GLY A 40 -41.63 -24.39 6.86
C GLY A 40 -42.31 -23.18 6.23
N HIS A 41 -41.97 -22.88 4.97
CA HIS A 41 -42.99 -22.72 3.93
C HIS A 41 -42.41 -22.95 2.53
N VAL A 42 -42.87 -24.05 1.95
CA VAL A 42 -42.86 -24.36 0.52
C VAL A 42 -43.88 -23.46 -0.16
N LEU A 43 -43.51 -22.82 -1.28
CA LEU A 43 -44.41 -22.62 -2.42
C LEU A 43 -43.61 -22.53 -3.73
N SER A 44 -44.01 -23.41 -4.64
CA SER A 44 -43.52 -23.67 -5.99
C SER A 44 -43.67 -22.50 -6.97
N PHE A 45 -43.18 -22.77 -8.19
CA PHE A 45 -43.37 -22.12 -9.50
C PHE A 45 -42.12 -21.33 -9.95
N ARG A 46 -41.52 -21.57 -11.12
CA ARG A 46 -41.93 -22.34 -12.30
C ARG A 46 -40.68 -22.60 -13.16
N GLN A 47 -40.55 -23.82 -13.67
CA GLN A 47 -39.50 -24.20 -14.62
C GLN A 47 -39.86 -23.61 -15.99
N SER A 48 -38.96 -22.83 -16.58
CA SER A 48 -39.06 -22.37 -17.96
C SER A 48 -37.95 -23.04 -18.75
N THR A 49 -38.34 -23.98 -19.60
CA THR A 49 -37.48 -24.65 -20.57
C THR A 49 -37.35 -23.78 -21.81
N ALA A 50 -36.17 -23.27 -22.09
CA ALA A 50 -35.81 -22.75 -23.41
C ALA A 50 -34.40 -23.21 -23.78
N THR A 51 -34.33 -23.90 -24.91
CA THR A 51 -33.17 -24.50 -25.58
C THR A 51 -32.15 -23.44 -26.02
N PRO A 52 -30.83 -23.67 -25.90
CA PRO A 52 -29.83 -22.84 -26.56
C PRO A 52 -29.42 -23.45 -27.92
N PRO A 53 -29.21 -22.64 -28.98
CA PRO A 53 -28.50 -23.09 -30.16
C PRO A 53 -26.99 -22.78 -30.09
N LEU A 54 -26.22 -23.81 -30.45
CA LEU A 54 -24.98 -23.85 -31.22
C LEU A 54 -23.76 -22.98 -30.82
N ASN A 55 -22.77 -23.69 -30.24
CA ASN A 55 -21.33 -23.43 -30.12
C ASN A 55 -20.73 -22.33 -31.01
N GLN A 56 -20.23 -21.28 -30.34
CA GLN A 56 -18.99 -20.62 -30.72
C GLN A 56 -18.05 -20.70 -29.51
N THR A 57 -17.10 -21.63 -29.55
CA THR A 57 -15.98 -21.66 -28.60
C THR A 57 -14.98 -20.60 -29.01
N VAL A 58 -15.25 -19.36 -28.60
CA VAL A 58 -14.16 -18.43 -28.27
C VAL A 58 -13.74 -18.84 -26.87
N SER A 59 -12.51 -19.32 -26.72
CA SER A 59 -11.92 -19.51 -25.40
C SER A 59 -11.72 -18.12 -24.78
N GLU A 60 -12.76 -17.63 -24.12
CA GLU A 60 -12.65 -16.60 -23.10
C GLU A 60 -11.74 -17.21 -22.03
N GLU A 61 -10.48 -16.77 -21.98
CA GLU A 61 -9.65 -17.00 -20.80
C GLU A 61 -10.39 -16.34 -19.65
N GLU A 62 -11.05 -17.14 -18.81
CA GLU A 62 -11.72 -16.65 -17.61
C GLU A 62 -10.64 -15.97 -16.74
N GLU A 63 -10.58 -14.63 -16.80
CA GLU A 63 -9.77 -13.81 -15.91
C GLU A 63 -10.10 -14.21 -14.48
N GLN A 64 -9.16 -14.94 -13.86
CA GLN A 64 -9.34 -15.38 -12.49
C GLN A 64 -9.42 -14.14 -11.59
N PRO A 65 -10.39 -14.09 -10.65
CA PRO A 65 -10.55 -12.93 -9.80
C PRO A 65 -9.30 -12.70 -8.96
N PHE A 66 -8.87 -11.44 -8.84
CA PHE A 66 -7.75 -11.09 -7.96
C PHE A 66 -8.08 -11.41 -6.50
N ILE A 67 -7.16 -12.09 -5.82
CA ILE A 67 -7.25 -12.41 -4.40
C ILE A 67 -6.13 -11.67 -3.66
N CYS A 68 -6.50 -10.80 -2.72
CA CYS A 68 -5.53 -10.12 -1.88
C CYS A 68 -4.92 -11.11 -0.88
N LEU A 69 -3.67 -11.52 -1.15
CA LEU A 69 -2.93 -12.42 -0.28
C LEU A 69 -2.22 -11.63 0.82
N ALA A 70 -2.19 -12.21 2.03
CA ALA A 70 -1.33 -11.73 3.10
C ALA A 70 0.13 -11.82 2.66
N GLN A 71 0.92 -10.80 2.97
CA GLN A 71 2.31 -10.71 2.54
C GLN A 71 3.25 -10.63 3.73
N ASN A 72 4.19 -11.57 3.80
CA ASN A 72 5.22 -11.64 4.84
C ASN A 72 6.46 -10.85 4.39
N TYR A 73 6.39 -9.53 4.51
CA TYR A 73 7.53 -8.66 4.23
C TYR A 73 8.44 -8.53 5.46
N THR A 74 9.70 -8.17 5.21
CA THR A 74 10.68 -7.84 6.27
C THR A 74 11.15 -6.40 6.12
N THR A 75 11.61 -5.79 7.22
CA THR A 75 11.98 -4.37 7.26
C THR A 75 13.39 -4.18 7.79
N GLN A 76 14.07 -3.15 7.29
CA GLN A 76 15.37 -2.71 7.77
C GLN A 76 15.38 -1.18 7.84
N ILE A 77 15.74 -0.62 8.99
CA ILE A 77 15.93 0.83 9.11
C ILE A 77 17.27 1.18 8.46
N VAL A 78 17.21 1.98 7.40
CA VAL A 78 18.39 2.48 6.68
C VAL A 78 18.91 3.75 7.35
N SER A 79 18.01 4.69 7.67
CA SER A 79 18.34 5.97 8.30
C SER A 79 17.25 6.35 9.31
N LEU A 80 17.62 7.14 10.32
CA LEU A 80 16.69 7.69 11.32
C LEU A 80 16.28 9.14 11.02
N ASP A 81 17.15 9.92 10.38
CA ASP A 81 16.86 11.31 10.00
C ASP A 81 17.46 11.64 8.62
N PRO A 82 16.63 11.69 7.56
CA PRO A 82 15.21 11.33 7.56
C PRO A 82 15.03 9.82 7.81
N LEU A 83 13.86 9.42 8.33
CA LEU A 83 13.52 8.01 8.48
C LEU A 83 13.41 7.35 7.10
N VAL A 84 14.26 6.37 6.83
CA VAL A 84 14.22 5.54 5.61
C VAL A 84 14.18 4.10 6.03
N ILE A 85 13.17 3.36 5.56
CA ILE A 85 12.99 1.94 5.84
C ILE A 85 13.00 1.19 4.52
N TYR A 86 13.92 0.23 4.39
CA TYR A 86 13.89 -0.73 3.30
C TYR A 86 12.93 -1.88 3.65
N ILE A 87 11.97 -2.15 2.77
CA ILE A 87 10.94 -3.18 2.96
C ILE A 87 11.11 -4.23 1.88
N ARG A 88 11.53 -5.44 2.27
CA ARG A 88 11.72 -6.56 1.35
C ARG A 88 10.43 -7.35 1.21
N ASP A 89 10.10 -7.72 -0.03
CA ASP A 89 8.91 -8.50 -0.38
C ASP A 89 7.60 -7.81 0.02
N PHE A 90 7.52 -6.48 -0.10
CA PHE A 90 6.29 -5.73 0.20
C PHE A 90 5.11 -6.08 -0.73
N LEU A 91 5.43 -6.44 -1.98
CA LEU A 91 4.48 -6.88 -3.00
C LEU A 91 4.77 -8.34 -3.35
N ASN A 92 3.72 -9.12 -3.60
CA ASN A 92 3.85 -10.45 -4.17
C ASN A 92 3.75 -10.41 -5.72
N PRO A 93 4.11 -11.49 -6.43
CA PRO A 93 4.03 -11.53 -7.90
C PRO A 93 2.63 -11.27 -8.47
N LEU A 94 1.57 -11.66 -7.76
CA LEU A 94 0.19 -11.42 -8.17
C LEU A 94 -0.17 -9.93 -8.06
N ASP A 95 0.23 -9.26 -6.97
CA ASP A 95 0.09 -7.81 -6.81
C ASP A 95 0.74 -7.10 -8.00
N ILE A 96 2.01 -7.45 -8.29
CA ILE A 96 2.79 -6.83 -9.38
C ILE A 96 2.10 -6.99 -10.72
N THR A 97 1.70 -8.22 -11.07
CA THR A 97 1.07 -8.55 -12.35
C THR A 97 -0.21 -7.73 -12.55
N HIS A 98 -1.09 -7.68 -11.55
CA HIS A 98 -2.36 -6.96 -11.65
C HIS A 98 -2.19 -5.43 -11.58
N LEU A 99 -1.20 -4.92 -10.83
CA LEU A 99 -0.88 -3.49 -10.83
C LEU A 99 -0.40 -3.03 -12.22
N LEU A 100 0.50 -3.78 -12.85
CA LEU A 100 0.98 -3.48 -14.20
C LEU A 100 -0.17 -3.51 -15.22
N ALA A 101 -0.99 -4.57 -15.18
CA ALA A 101 -2.15 -4.70 -16.07
C ALA A 101 -3.14 -3.53 -15.91
N ALA A 102 -3.41 -3.09 -14.68
CA ALA A 102 -4.35 -2.00 -14.41
C ALA A 102 -3.88 -0.63 -14.95
N GLY A 103 -2.56 -0.43 -15.10
CA GLY A 103 -1.99 0.83 -15.56
C GLY A 103 -1.50 0.85 -17.02
N GLU A 104 -1.34 -0.31 -17.66
CA GLU A 104 -0.59 -0.42 -18.95
C GLU A 104 -1.13 0.52 -20.04
N ALA A 105 -2.45 0.54 -20.23
CA ALA A 105 -3.09 1.36 -21.26
C ALA A 105 -3.01 2.88 -20.97
N SER A 106 -2.66 3.27 -19.74
CA SER A 106 -2.66 4.66 -19.27
C SER A 106 -1.28 5.31 -19.25
N PHE A 107 -0.22 4.60 -19.69
CA PHE A 107 1.12 5.19 -19.73
C PHE A 107 1.20 6.36 -20.71
N GLN A 108 1.71 7.49 -20.20
CA GLN A 108 1.97 8.71 -20.95
C GLN A 108 3.31 9.31 -20.49
N PRO A 109 3.93 10.22 -21.26
CA PRO A 109 5.09 10.97 -20.79
C PRO A 109 4.82 11.60 -19.41
N SER A 110 5.80 11.54 -18.51
CA SER A 110 5.62 12.05 -17.15
C SER A 110 5.66 13.57 -17.11
N PHE A 111 4.88 14.14 -16.19
CA PHE A 111 4.86 15.57 -15.92
C PHE A 111 5.39 15.85 -14.51
N VAL A 112 5.80 17.10 -14.27
CA VAL A 112 6.13 17.65 -12.95
C VAL A 112 5.23 18.84 -12.66
N THR A 113 4.91 19.06 -11.38
CA THR A 113 4.21 20.26 -10.95
C THR A 113 5.23 21.37 -10.68
N LYS A 114 5.21 22.44 -11.47
CA LYS A 114 6.00 23.65 -11.23
C LYS A 114 5.06 24.85 -11.13
N ASN A 115 5.20 25.65 -10.08
CA ASN A 115 4.34 26.82 -9.82
C ASN A 115 2.84 26.51 -9.86
N GLY A 116 2.43 25.32 -9.41
CA GLY A 116 1.03 24.87 -9.41
C GLY A 116 0.52 24.31 -10.75
N TYR A 117 1.34 24.25 -11.80
CA TYR A 117 0.95 23.73 -13.11
C TYR A 117 1.68 22.43 -13.45
N SER A 118 0.96 21.47 -14.02
CA SER A 118 1.54 20.25 -14.58
C SER A 118 2.19 20.55 -15.94
N GLN A 119 3.47 20.25 -16.08
CA GLN A 119 4.23 20.50 -17.31
C GLN A 119 5.29 19.43 -17.55
N GLY A 120 5.64 19.21 -18.82
CA GLY A 120 6.78 18.38 -19.19
C GLY A 120 8.08 19.02 -18.73
N SER A 121 9.11 18.22 -18.45
CA SER A 121 10.41 18.73 -18.01
C SER A 121 11.54 17.77 -18.34
N SER A 122 12.72 18.31 -18.66
CA SER A 122 13.96 17.54 -18.72
C SER A 122 14.38 16.94 -17.38
N ASP A 123 13.80 17.42 -16.27
CA ASP A 123 14.05 16.89 -14.93
C ASP A 123 13.42 15.52 -14.72
N ARG A 124 12.36 15.19 -15.46
CA ARG A 124 11.64 13.91 -15.36
C ARG A 124 11.31 13.40 -16.75
N THR A 125 12.05 12.39 -17.19
CA THR A 125 11.97 11.87 -18.56
C THR A 125 11.33 10.49 -18.66
N SER A 126 10.70 10.01 -17.59
CA SER A 126 9.99 8.72 -17.53
C SER A 126 8.63 8.76 -18.23
N SER A 127 7.99 7.60 -18.36
CA SER A 127 6.53 7.50 -18.58
C SER A 127 5.83 7.14 -17.28
N SER A 128 4.59 7.58 -17.10
CA SER A 128 3.80 7.32 -15.90
C SER A 128 2.35 6.98 -16.23
N ALA A 129 1.72 6.20 -15.35
CA ALA A 129 0.29 5.88 -15.40
C ALA A 129 -0.30 6.00 -13.99
N GLY A 130 -1.41 6.72 -13.84
CA GLY A 130 -2.19 6.69 -12.60
C GLY A 130 -2.92 5.36 -12.50
N LEU A 131 -2.97 4.78 -11.30
CA LEU A 131 -3.69 3.52 -11.09
C LEU A 131 -5.14 3.78 -10.64
N PRO A 132 -6.12 3.02 -11.16
CA PRO A 132 -7.51 3.12 -10.75
C PRO A 132 -7.67 2.66 -9.28
N LEU A 133 -8.28 3.51 -8.44
CA LEU A 133 -8.46 3.26 -7.00
C LEU A 133 -9.40 2.08 -6.69
N ASP A 134 -10.27 1.73 -7.62
CA ASP A 134 -11.25 0.65 -7.52
C ASP A 134 -10.70 -0.70 -7.99
N ALA A 135 -9.49 -0.76 -8.56
CA ALA A 135 -8.86 -2.03 -8.91
C ALA A 135 -8.52 -2.83 -7.64
N PRO A 136 -8.90 -4.12 -7.55
CA PRO A 136 -8.69 -4.94 -6.35
C PRO A 136 -7.23 -5.02 -5.88
N ALA A 137 -6.27 -5.12 -6.81
CA ALA A 137 -4.85 -5.14 -6.48
C ALA A 137 -4.35 -3.80 -5.89
N VAL A 138 -4.89 -2.69 -6.40
CA VAL A 138 -4.56 -1.35 -5.90
C VAL A 138 -5.06 -1.20 -4.46
N GLN A 139 -6.31 -1.58 -4.19
CA GLN A 139 -6.88 -1.53 -2.83
C GLN A 139 -6.09 -2.39 -1.84
N CYS A 140 -5.77 -3.63 -2.23
CA CYS A 140 -4.97 -4.55 -1.42
C CYS A 140 -3.61 -3.94 -0.99
N VAL A 141 -2.90 -3.31 -1.93
CA VAL A 141 -1.59 -2.70 -1.65
C VAL A 141 -1.72 -1.42 -0.84
N LEU A 142 -2.74 -0.59 -1.10
CA LEU A 142 -3.02 0.60 -0.32
C LEU A 142 -3.38 0.28 1.13
N GLU A 143 -4.18 -0.76 1.37
CA GLU A 143 -4.49 -1.26 2.71
C GLU A 143 -3.24 -1.78 3.42
N ARG A 144 -2.37 -2.50 2.71
CA ARG A 144 -1.08 -2.97 3.25
C ARG A 144 -0.17 -1.79 3.64
N ALA A 145 -0.09 -0.75 2.81
CA ALA A 145 0.68 0.46 3.11
C ALA A 145 0.09 1.24 4.29
N ALA A 146 -1.25 1.37 4.34
CA ALA A 146 -1.93 2.01 5.46
C ALA A 146 -1.70 1.25 6.77
N SER A 147 -1.75 -0.09 6.73
CA SER A 147 -1.45 -0.94 7.88
C SER A 147 -0.02 -0.78 8.36
N PHE A 148 0.95 -0.69 7.44
CA PHE A 148 2.35 -0.42 7.77
C PHE A 148 2.52 0.94 8.47
N MET A 149 1.85 1.99 7.97
CA MET A 149 1.90 3.33 8.57
C MET A 149 1.25 3.37 9.96
N GLY A 150 0.31 2.46 10.25
CA GLY A 150 -0.31 2.30 11.56
C GLY A 150 -0.89 3.62 12.08
N THR A 151 -0.50 4.00 13.29
CA THR A 151 -1.02 5.20 13.97
C THR A 151 -0.50 6.53 13.41
N MET A 152 0.39 6.50 12.42
CA MET A 152 0.76 7.73 11.69
C MET A 152 -0.39 8.27 10.84
N LEU A 153 -1.37 7.41 10.50
CA LEU A 153 -2.58 7.81 9.79
C LEU A 153 -3.75 7.83 10.77
N ALA A 154 -4.47 8.96 10.84
CA ALA A 154 -5.74 9.01 11.56
C ALA A 154 -6.88 8.51 10.65
N PRO A 155 -7.54 7.39 10.96
CA PRO A 155 -8.62 6.85 10.13
C PRO A 155 -9.73 7.87 9.88
N GLY A 156 -10.20 7.97 8.62
CA GLY A 156 -11.23 8.93 8.20
C GLY A 156 -10.74 10.36 8.02
N ARG A 157 -9.50 10.67 8.46
CA ARG A 157 -8.83 11.95 8.22
C ARG A 157 -7.68 11.80 7.24
N ASP A 158 -6.80 10.84 7.43
CA ASP A 158 -5.61 10.63 6.60
C ASP A 158 -5.81 9.40 5.71
N GLU A 159 -5.17 9.40 4.55
CA GLU A 159 -5.35 8.38 3.51
C GLU A 159 -4.06 8.19 2.72
N ILE A 160 -3.85 6.99 2.18
CA ILE A 160 -2.82 6.76 1.17
C ILE A 160 -3.42 7.22 -0.17
N GLY A 161 -2.74 8.13 -0.86
CA GLY A 161 -3.18 8.62 -2.16
C GLY A 161 -3.15 7.54 -3.25
N PRO A 162 -3.80 7.78 -4.40
CA PRO A 162 -3.77 6.86 -5.53
C PRO A 162 -2.31 6.59 -5.95
N PRO A 163 -1.91 5.32 -6.12
CA PRO A 163 -0.56 5.00 -6.54
C PRO A 163 -0.38 5.31 -8.02
N GLN A 164 0.88 5.45 -8.43
CA GLN A 164 1.27 5.76 -9.79
C GLN A 164 2.33 4.76 -10.23
N LEU A 165 2.14 4.15 -11.40
CA LEU A 165 3.21 3.43 -12.08
C LEU A 165 4.16 4.42 -12.74
N VAL A 166 5.45 4.10 -12.70
CA VAL A 166 6.49 4.85 -13.39
C VAL A 166 7.38 3.85 -14.13
N ARG A 167 7.61 4.12 -15.42
CA ARG A 167 8.45 3.31 -16.29
C ARG A 167 9.63 4.15 -16.77
N TYR A 168 10.82 3.59 -16.61
CA TYR A 168 12.06 4.15 -17.13
C TYR A 168 12.60 3.24 -18.23
N THR A 169 13.06 3.83 -19.31
CA THR A 169 13.88 3.17 -20.33
C THR A 169 15.29 3.75 -20.30
N ARG A 170 16.22 3.16 -21.07
CA ARG A 170 17.64 3.53 -21.05
C ARG A 170 17.85 5.04 -21.16
N GLY A 171 18.61 5.59 -20.22
CA GLY A 171 18.97 7.02 -20.17
C GLY A 171 17.88 7.94 -19.60
N GLN A 172 16.70 7.41 -19.25
CA GLN A 172 15.68 8.19 -18.56
C GLN A 172 15.98 8.31 -17.07
N ARG A 173 15.56 9.43 -16.47
CA ARG A 173 15.79 9.72 -15.05
C ARG A 173 14.72 10.62 -14.47
N PHE A 174 14.74 10.74 -13.15
CA PHE A 174 14.11 11.84 -12.43
C PHE A 174 15.18 12.48 -11.54
N ASN A 175 15.46 13.76 -11.77
CA ASN A 175 16.39 14.55 -10.97
C ASN A 175 15.92 14.65 -9.51
N GLN A 176 16.85 14.98 -8.62
CA GLN A 176 16.58 15.15 -7.18
C GLN A 176 15.41 16.11 -6.95
N HIS A 177 14.50 15.71 -6.08
CA HIS A 177 13.30 16.46 -5.74
C HIS A 177 12.82 16.07 -4.33
N TYR A 178 11.76 16.75 -3.89
CA TYR A 178 10.98 16.36 -2.73
C TYR A 178 9.62 15.85 -3.18
N ASP A 179 9.07 14.89 -2.43
CA ASP A 179 7.74 14.35 -2.70
C ASP A 179 6.62 15.24 -2.15
N TRP A 180 6.93 16.06 -1.14
CA TRP A 180 6.00 17.03 -0.59
C TRP A 180 5.94 18.29 -1.46
N TYR A 181 4.82 19.00 -1.35
CA TYR A 181 4.62 20.29 -1.99
C TYR A 181 5.15 21.41 -1.10
N ASP A 182 5.67 22.48 -1.71
CA ASP A 182 6.10 23.68 -0.97
C ASP A 182 4.94 24.34 -0.21
N THR A 183 3.71 24.15 -0.71
CA THR A 183 2.47 24.61 -0.08
C THR A 183 1.50 23.46 0.09
N PHE A 184 0.73 23.48 1.18
CA PHE A 184 -0.34 22.49 1.38
C PHE A 184 -1.36 22.59 0.24
N GLN A 185 -1.73 21.45 -0.32
CA GLN A 185 -2.67 21.36 -1.43
C GLN A 185 -4.11 21.36 -0.91
N PRO A 186 -5.04 22.10 -1.53
CA PRO A 186 -6.44 22.04 -1.17
C PRO A 186 -7.04 20.69 -1.59
N ASP A 187 -7.92 20.14 -0.75
CA ASP A 187 -8.65 18.92 -1.07
C ASP A 187 -9.91 19.20 -1.88
N ASN A 188 -9.70 19.58 -3.14
CA ASN A 188 -10.78 19.93 -4.05
C ASN A 188 -11.51 18.70 -4.62
N LEU A 189 -10.82 17.56 -4.71
CA LEU A 189 -11.38 16.34 -5.31
C LEU A 189 -12.54 15.79 -4.50
N LEU A 190 -12.42 15.79 -3.16
CA LEU A 190 -13.46 15.31 -2.26
C LEU A 190 -14.26 16.46 -1.62
N GLN A 191 -14.04 17.71 -2.09
CA GLN A 191 -14.69 18.93 -1.58
C GLN A 191 -14.62 19.06 -0.05
N ARG A 192 -13.58 18.51 0.57
CA ARG A 192 -13.38 18.58 2.01
C ARG A 192 -12.75 19.93 2.33
N ARG A 193 -13.22 20.58 3.40
CA ARG A 193 -12.63 21.84 3.91
C ARG A 193 -11.31 21.57 4.64
N ARG A 194 -10.35 21.00 3.94
CA ARG A 194 -9.00 20.68 4.43
C ARG A 194 -7.95 20.95 3.36
N SER A 195 -6.71 21.08 3.81
CA SER A 195 -5.55 21.01 2.95
C SER A 195 -4.66 19.84 3.39
N TRP A 196 -3.83 19.34 2.50
CA TRP A 196 -3.01 18.16 2.71
C TRP A 196 -1.60 18.34 2.16
N ASN A 197 -0.65 17.56 2.66
CA ASN A 197 0.67 17.40 2.09
C ASN A 197 1.16 15.97 2.38
N ARG A 198 2.18 15.51 1.66
CA ARG A 198 2.71 14.15 1.83
C ARG A 198 3.65 14.09 3.03
N VAL A 199 3.40 13.14 3.93
CA VAL A 199 4.23 12.90 5.13
C VAL A 199 5.19 11.74 4.96
N ALA A 200 4.89 10.84 4.02
CA ALA A 200 5.69 9.66 3.70
C ALA A 200 5.39 9.22 2.25
N SER A 201 6.30 8.44 1.69
CA SER A 201 6.18 7.83 0.36
C SER A 201 6.61 6.37 0.42
N PHE A 202 5.90 5.52 -0.33
CA PHE A 202 6.33 4.16 -0.63
C PHE A 202 6.83 4.12 -2.07
N PHE A 203 8.07 3.68 -2.26
CA PHE A 203 8.64 3.45 -3.58
C PHE A 203 8.87 1.94 -3.74
N ALA A 204 7.99 1.29 -4.49
CA ALA A 204 8.04 -0.15 -4.71
C ALA A 204 8.59 -0.45 -6.10
N ILE A 205 9.61 -1.32 -6.15
CA ILE A 205 10.16 -1.83 -7.41
C ILE A 205 9.30 -3.00 -7.87
N LEU A 206 8.68 -2.87 -9.04
CA LEU A 206 7.79 -3.89 -9.62
C LEU A 206 8.54 -4.85 -10.53
N GLU A 207 9.43 -4.31 -11.36
CA GLU A 207 10.27 -5.04 -12.29
C GLU A 207 11.66 -4.41 -12.23
N ASP A 208 12.68 -5.27 -12.26
CA ASP A 208 14.07 -4.86 -12.33
C ASP A 208 14.83 -5.82 -13.27
N GLY A 209 15.72 -5.25 -14.04
CA GLY A 209 16.57 -5.93 -15.02
C GLY A 209 17.70 -5.01 -15.49
N CYS A 210 18.04 -4.01 -14.68
CA CYS A 210 18.95 -2.94 -15.01
C CYS A 210 20.14 -2.95 -14.04
N ASP A 211 21.33 -2.62 -14.53
CA ASP A 211 22.52 -2.44 -13.68
C ASP A 211 22.57 -1.02 -13.05
N GLU A 212 21.69 -0.12 -13.50
CA GLU A 212 21.55 1.28 -13.09
C GLU A 212 20.08 1.60 -12.78
N GLY A 213 19.81 2.78 -12.22
CA GLY A 213 18.44 3.24 -11.96
C GLY A 213 18.06 3.24 -10.47
N GLU A 214 19.08 3.29 -9.62
CA GLU A 214 18.96 3.34 -8.18
C GLU A 214 18.13 4.55 -7.71
N THR A 215 17.42 4.36 -6.60
CA THR A 215 16.84 5.48 -5.86
C THR A 215 17.93 6.05 -4.95
N TRP A 216 18.50 7.17 -5.36
CA TRP A 216 19.60 7.80 -4.65
C TRP A 216 19.14 8.94 -3.74
N PHE A 217 19.43 8.82 -2.44
CA PHE A 217 19.18 9.85 -1.45
C PHE A 217 20.49 10.52 -1.01
N PRO A 218 20.82 11.73 -1.49
CA PRO A 218 22.14 12.34 -1.28
C PRO A 218 22.43 12.78 0.16
N ARG A 219 21.42 12.81 1.03
CA ARG A 219 21.52 13.26 2.44
C ARG A 219 21.08 12.21 3.44
N VAL A 220 20.96 10.95 3.01
CA VAL A 220 20.61 9.83 3.88
C VAL A 220 21.91 9.17 4.33
N GLU A 221 22.04 9.03 5.64
CA GLU A 221 23.19 8.36 6.26
C GLU A 221 22.72 7.07 6.94
N ALA A 222 23.53 6.02 6.83
CA ALA A 222 23.21 4.75 7.48
C ALA A 222 23.23 4.90 9.01
N VAL A 223 22.30 4.26 9.71
CA VAL A 223 22.22 4.31 11.19
C VAL A 223 23.53 3.91 11.86
N ALA A 224 24.21 2.91 11.29
CA ALA A 224 25.54 2.49 11.71
C ALA A 224 26.51 2.62 10.53
N PRO A 225 27.81 2.87 10.78
CA PRO A 225 28.82 2.83 9.73
C PRO A 225 28.77 1.49 8.99
N GLN A 226 28.58 1.54 7.68
CA GLN A 226 28.65 0.36 6.82
C GLN A 226 30.10 0.20 6.35
N GLU A 227 30.64 -1.03 6.39
CA GLU A 227 31.95 -1.32 5.80
C GLU A 227 31.95 -0.94 4.32
N GLY A 228 32.95 -0.16 3.89
CA GLY A 228 33.10 0.31 2.50
C GLY A 228 32.71 1.78 2.24
N SER A 229 32.16 2.50 3.22
CA SER A 229 31.75 3.92 3.05
C SER A 229 32.87 4.96 3.15
N ARG A 230 34.14 4.55 3.35
CA ARG A 230 35.31 5.44 3.55
C ARG A 230 36.28 5.56 2.37
N GLU A 231 35.85 5.25 1.15
CA GLU A 231 36.66 5.52 -0.04
C GLU A 231 35.92 6.50 -0.94
N LYS A 232 36.06 7.80 -0.63
CA LYS A 232 36.10 8.94 -1.57
C LYS A 232 35.96 10.24 -0.79
N GLU A 233 37.12 10.79 -0.41
CA GLU A 233 37.34 12.23 -0.29
C GLU A 233 38.27 12.65 -1.44
#